data_AF-A0A558NGV1-F1
#
_entry.id   AF-A0A558NGV1-F1
#
_cell.length_a   1.000
_cell.length_b   1.000
_cell.length_c   1.000
_cell.angle_alpha   90.00
_cell.angle_beta   90.00
_cell.angle_gamma   90.00
#
_symmetry.space_group_name_H-M   'P 1'
#
loop_
_entity.id
_entity.type
_entity.pdbx_description
1 polymer ?
#
loop_
_entity_poly.entity_id
_entity_poly.type
_entity_poly.pdbx_seq_one_letter_code
_entity_poly.pdbx_strand_id
1 'polypeptide(L)'
;MKFSRLVKKLNALFNQQQRHQQRQRKELAAALNKLKHKQHELKAKLQNCDSELERAELEEKISILATQRRKGLEMLRELDNNEDDNL
;
A
#
# COMPACT_ATOMS: atom_id res chain seq x y z
N MET A 1 28.70 28.49 -14.50
CA MET A 1 29.85 27.76 -13.91
C MET A 1 29.57 26.26 -13.80
N LYS A 2 30.60 25.39 -13.87
CA LYS A 2 30.47 23.92 -13.78
C LYS A 2 29.78 23.47 -12.47
N PHE A 3 30.04 24.16 -11.36
CA PHE A 3 29.42 23.91 -10.05
C PHE A 3 27.88 24.03 -10.06
N SER A 4 27.34 25.14 -10.59
CA SER A 4 25.88 25.34 -10.69
C SER A 4 25.16 24.27 -11.51
N ARG A 5 25.82 23.67 -12.50
CA ARG A 5 25.26 22.56 -13.29
C ARG A 5 25.24 21.26 -12.50
N LEU A 6 26.25 21.02 -11.66
CA LEU A 6 26.33 19.85 -10.79
C LEU A 6 25.22 19.88 -9.73
N VAL A 7 25.03 21.04 -9.08
CA VAL A 7 23.96 21.26 -8.08
C VAL A 7 22.58 21.06 -8.71
N LYS A 8 22.35 21.58 -9.91
CA LYS A 8 21.08 21.36 -10.65
C LYS A 8 20.83 19.88 -10.94
N LYS A 9 21.87 19.12 -11.31
CA LYS A 9 21.75 17.67 -11.54
C LYS A 9 21.41 16.92 -10.25
N LEU A 10 22.07 17.25 -9.13
CA LEU A 10 21.76 16.65 -7.82
C LEU A 10 20.32 16.95 -7.40
N ASN A 11 19.87 18.21 -7.51
CA ASN A 11 18.48 18.56 -7.21
C ASN A 11 17.49 17.82 -8.12
N ALA A 12 17.80 17.65 -9.40
CA ALA A 12 16.96 16.88 -10.30
C ALA A 12 16.84 15.40 -9.89
N LEU A 13 17.94 14.80 -9.42
CA LEU A 13 17.96 13.42 -8.91
C LEU A 13 17.16 13.29 -7.61
N PHE A 14 17.35 14.18 -6.63
CA PHE A 14 16.57 14.18 -5.39
C PHE A 14 15.07 14.36 -5.66
N ASN A 15 14.71 15.30 -6.54
CA ASN A 15 13.31 15.51 -6.93
C ASN A 15 12.72 14.28 -7.64
N GLN A 16 13.52 13.55 -8.42
CA GLN A 16 13.07 12.32 -9.08
C GLN A 16 12.81 11.20 -8.07
N GLN A 17 13.70 11.04 -7.08
CA GLN A 17 13.53 10.07 -6.01
C GLN A 17 12.27 10.36 -5.18
N GLN A 18 12.06 11.62 -4.80
CA GLN A 18 10.87 12.03 -4.05
C GLN A 18 9.57 11.75 -4.82
N ARG A 19 9.53 12.09 -6.12
CA ARG A 19 8.36 11.78 -6.97
C ARG A 19 8.11 10.27 -7.08
N HIS A 20 9.18 9.46 -7.11
CA HIS A 20 9.04 8.02 -7.17
C HIS A 20 8.46 7.45 -5.88
N GLN A 21 8.94 7.89 -4.72
CA GLN A 21 8.41 7.50 -3.41
C GLN A 21 6.93 7.89 -3.26
N GLN A 22 6.56 9.13 -3.60
CA GLN A 22 5.16 9.57 -3.58
C GLN A 22 4.27 8.73 -4.48
N ARG A 23 4.77 8.32 -5.65
CA ARG A 23 4.03 7.44 -6.56
C ARG A 23 3.83 6.06 -5.94
N GLN A 24 4.89 5.43 -5.41
CA GLN A 24 4.79 4.14 -4.74
C GLN A 24 3.79 4.17 -3.58
N ARG A 25 3.83 5.23 -2.76
CA ARG A 25 2.89 5.46 -1.66
C ARG A 25 1.44 5.50 -2.15
N LYS A 26 1.16 6.29 -3.19
CA LYS A 26 -0.19 6.41 -3.79
C LYS A 26 -0.68 5.08 -4.35
N GLU A 27 0.17 4.35 -5.06
CA GLU A 27 -0.17 3.05 -5.65
C GLU A 27 -0.46 2.01 -4.54
N LEU A 28 0.38 1.95 -3.50
CA LEU A 28 0.17 1.07 -2.35
C LEU A 28 -1.12 1.41 -1.59
N ALA A 29 -1.37 2.68 -1.30
CA ALA A 29 -2.61 3.12 -0.64
C ALA A 29 -3.86 2.76 -1.46
N ALA A 30 -3.81 2.91 -2.79
CA ALA A 30 -4.89 2.51 -3.69
C ALA A 30 -5.12 0.98 -3.66
N ALA A 31 -4.05 0.18 -3.68
CA ALA A 31 -4.14 -1.27 -3.56
C ALA A 31 -4.74 -1.71 -2.21
N LEU A 32 -4.29 -1.10 -1.11
CA LEU A 32 -4.82 -1.36 0.24
C LEU A 32 -6.31 -1.02 0.36
N ASN A 33 -6.75 0.05 -0.29
CA ASN A 33 -8.18 0.37 -0.39
C ASN A 33 -8.94 -0.70 -1.15
N LYS A 34 -8.44 -1.19 -2.30
CA LYS A 34 -9.10 -2.30 -3.01
C LYS A 34 -9.19 -3.56 -2.14
N LEU A 35 -8.13 -3.91 -1.42
CA LEU A 35 -8.13 -5.04 -0.47
C LEU A 35 -9.18 -4.85 0.64
N LYS A 36 -9.31 -3.63 1.19
CA LYS A 36 -10.36 -3.29 2.18
C LYS A 36 -11.75 -3.59 1.63
N HIS A 37 -12.06 -3.09 0.44
CA HIS A 37 -13.38 -3.26 -0.18
C HIS A 37 -13.65 -4.74 -0.43
N LYS A 38 -12.66 -5.47 -0.96
CA LYS A 38 -12.81 -6.90 -1.22
C LYS A 38 -13.04 -7.71 0.05
N GLN A 39 -12.32 -7.39 1.13
CA GLN A 39 -12.53 -8.02 2.43
C GLN A 39 -13.94 -7.75 2.97
N HIS A 40 -14.47 -6.55 2.77
CA HIS A 40 -15.83 -6.19 3.19
C HIS A 40 -16.89 -6.95 2.38
N GLU A 41 -16.73 -7.05 1.06
CA GLU A 41 -17.60 -7.87 0.20
C GLU A 41 -17.64 -9.34 0.66
N LEU A 42 -16.47 -9.94 0.93
CA LEU A 42 -16.42 -11.34 1.36
C LEU A 42 -17.07 -11.53 2.74
N LYS A 43 -16.90 -10.59 3.67
CA LYS A 43 -17.60 -10.60 4.96
C LYS A 43 -19.11 -10.52 4.80
N ALA A 44 -19.61 -9.67 3.90
CA ALA A 44 -21.03 -9.56 3.61
C ALA A 44 -21.58 -10.85 2.96
N LYS A 45 -20.79 -11.51 2.10
CA LYS A 45 -21.14 -12.83 1.55
C LYS A 45 -21.20 -13.91 2.63
N LEU A 46 -20.22 -13.92 3.54
CA LEU A 46 -20.16 -14.89 4.65
C LEU A 46 -21.38 -14.81 5.56
N GLN A 47 -21.94 -13.61 5.78
CA GLN A 47 -23.14 -13.42 6.61
C GLN A 47 -24.38 -14.12 6.06
N ASN A 48 -24.45 -14.32 4.75
CA ASN A 48 -25.60 -14.92 4.06
C ASN A 48 -25.27 -16.32 3.51
N CYS A 49 -24.18 -16.95 3.99
CA CYS A 49 -23.72 -18.23 3.48
C CYS A 49 -24.19 -19.36 4.40
N ASP A 50 -25.04 -20.24 3.84
CA ASP A 50 -25.61 -21.40 4.55
C ASP A 50 -24.76 -22.67 4.41
N SER A 51 -23.84 -22.69 3.43
CA SER A 51 -22.94 -23.83 3.17
C SER A 51 -21.69 -23.75 4.05
N GLU A 52 -21.48 -24.75 4.91
CA GLU A 52 -20.29 -24.82 5.77
C GLU A 52 -18.97 -24.82 4.99
N LEU A 53 -18.93 -25.52 3.85
CA LEU A 53 -17.75 -25.56 2.98
C LEU A 53 -17.43 -24.18 2.41
N GLU A 54 -18.45 -23.49 1.89
CA GLU A 54 -18.28 -22.15 1.31
C GLU A 54 -17.94 -21.11 2.39
N ARG A 55 -18.50 -21.25 3.60
CA ARG A 55 -18.12 -20.42 4.75
C ARG A 55 -16.63 -20.56 5.07
N ALA A 56 -16.12 -21.79 5.17
CA ALA A 56 -14.71 -22.04 5.46
C ALA A 56 -13.80 -21.40 4.39
N GLU A 57 -14.14 -21.53 3.11
CA GLU A 57 -13.39 -20.87 2.04
C GLU A 57 -13.43 -19.33 2.13
N LEU A 58 -14.60 -18.76 2.47
CA LEU A 58 -14.75 -17.31 2.63
C LEU A 58 -13.92 -16.80 3.80
N GLU A 59 -13.93 -17.51 4.92
CA GLU A 59 -13.13 -17.19 6.11
C GLU A 59 -11.62 -17.23 5.81
N GLU A 60 -11.16 -18.25 5.08
CA GLU A 60 -9.76 -18.35 4.63
C GLU A 60 -9.38 -17.15 3.75
N LYS A 61 -10.19 -16.85 2.73
CA LYS A 61 -9.96 -15.71 1.83
C LYS A 61 -9.94 -14.39 2.61
N ILE A 62 -10.83 -14.20 3.58
CA ILE A 62 -10.86 -13.02 4.46
C ILE A 62 -9.58 -12.92 5.30
N SER A 63 -9.09 -14.03 5.84
CA SER A 63 -7.87 -14.10 6.66
C SER A 63 -6.62 -13.74 5.86
N ILE A 64 -6.50 -14.27 4.64
CA ILE A 64 -5.41 -13.94 3.71
C ILE A 64 -5.43 -12.44 3.41
N LEU A 65 -6.58 -11.88 3.03
CA LEU A 65 -6.71 -10.45 2.73
C LEU A 65 -6.39 -9.57 3.94
N ALA A 66 -6.81 -9.98 5.15
CA ALA A 66 -6.50 -9.25 6.39
C ALA A 66 -4.98 -9.21 6.64
N THR A 67 -4.31 -10.34 6.45
CA THR A 67 -2.86 -10.45 6.63
C THR A 67 -2.10 -9.61 5.61
N GLN A 68 -2.46 -9.70 4.33
CA GLN A 68 -1.83 -8.90 3.27
C GLN A 68 -2.03 -7.40 3.49
N ARG A 69 -3.23 -7.00 3.91
CA ARG A 69 -3.53 -5.61 4.21
C ARG A 69 -2.73 -5.08 5.40
N ARG A 70 -2.57 -5.89 6.46
CA ARG A 70 -1.73 -5.52 7.62
C ARG A 70 -0.30 -5.27 7.19
N LYS A 71 0.30 -6.20 6.44
CA LYS A 71 1.67 -6.05 5.91
C LYS A 71 1.82 -4.80 5.05
N GLY A 72 0.88 -4.55 4.13
CA GLY A 72 0.96 -3.35 3.31
C GLY A 72 0.75 -2.04 4.08
N LEU A 73 -0.03 -2.04 5.18
CA LEU A 73 -0.14 -0.89 6.08
C LEU A 73 1.17 -0.62 6.85
N GLU A 74 1.88 -1.67 7.25
CA GLU A 74 3.22 -1.56 7.86
C GLU A 74 4.20 -0.94 6.85
N MET A 75 4.23 -1.45 5.61
CA MET A 75 5.04 -0.88 4.53
C MET A 75 4.70 0.59 4.24
N LEU A 76 3.42 0.96 4.29
CA LEU A 76 3.00 2.35 4.10
C LEU A 76 3.52 3.26 5.23
N ARG A 77 3.50 2.78 6.48
CA ARG A 77 4.07 3.51 7.62
C ARG A 77 5.58 3.67 7.49
N GLU A 78 6.28 2.64 7.03
CA GLU A 78 7.72 2.72 6.77
C GLU A 78 8.03 3.75 5.69
N LEU A 79 7.24 3.79 4.61
CA LEU A 79 7.38 4.81 3.57
C LEU A 79 7.12 6.23 4.09
N ASP A 80 6.14 6.41 4.97
CA ASP A 80 5.82 7.70 5.59
C ASP A 80 6.96 8.17 6.52
N ASN A 81 7.48 7.30 7.39
CA ASN A 81 8.59 7.64 8.30
C ASN A 81 9.89 7.97 7.55
N ASN A 82 10.17 7.26 6.45
CA ASN A 82 11.33 7.55 5.61
C ASN A 82 11.20 8.87 4.83
N GLU A 83 9.98 9.39 4.62
CA GLU A 83 9.75 10.70 3.98
C GLU A 83 10.07 11.85 4.97
N ASP A 84 9.79 11.65 6.27
CA ASP A 84 10.06 12.63 7.34
C ASP A 84 11.55 12.75 7.71
N ASP A 85 12.32 11.66 7.66
CA ASP A 85 13.78 11.69 7.95
C ASP A 85 14.62 12.34 6.83
N ASN A 86 14.04 12.60 5.65
CA ASN A 86 14.71 13.18 4.48
C ASN A 86 14.35 14.66 4.23
N LEU A 87 13.58 15.29 5.12
CA LEU A 87 13.20 16.72 5.10
C LEU A 87 14.09 17.55 6.04
#